data_AF-A0AA37UNX1-F1
#
_entry.id   AF-A0AA37UNX1-F1
#
_cell.length_a   1.000
_cell.length_b   1.000
_cell.length_c   1.000
_cell.angle_alpha   90.00
_cell.angle_beta   90.00
_cell.angle_gamma   90.00
#
_symmetry.space_group_name_H-M   'P 1'
#
loop_
_entity.id
_entity.type
_entity.pdbx_description
1 polymer ?
#
loop_
_entity_poly.entity_id
_entity_poly.type
_entity_poly.pdbx_seq_one_letter_code
_entity_poly.pdbx_strand_id
1 'polypeptide(L)'
;MTDTTTPAASKYAGLRIHFKRAITVNLGTTLASGSEVFQRGNELTLTADIIAASRDRNGDSWIIRELDKGAQSSTIGTGPWPEDVLPWRVGSADWADAREKARIEAHKHPTEAEVAEALAAVRRRFGPSAPTSRTLRTEAS
;
A
#
# COMPACT_ATOMS: atom_id res chain seq x y z
N MET A 1 -12.67 -30.41 20.03
CA MET A 1 -12.14 -29.21 19.35
C MET A 1 -13.05 -28.06 19.71
N THR A 2 -12.74 -27.34 20.78
CA THR A 2 -13.47 -26.12 21.16
C THR A 2 -12.92 -24.99 20.30
N ASP A 3 -13.80 -24.45 19.46
CA ASP A 3 -13.55 -23.31 18.60
C ASP A 3 -13.39 -22.06 19.48
N THR A 4 -12.18 -21.82 19.97
CA THR A 4 -11.79 -20.60 20.69
C THR A 4 -11.59 -19.46 19.71
N THR A 5 -12.61 -19.16 18.90
CA THR A 5 -12.67 -17.90 18.16
C THR A 5 -12.81 -16.77 19.17
N THR A 6 -11.67 -16.12 19.48
CA THR A 6 -11.62 -15.01 20.44
C THR A 6 -12.56 -13.88 19.98
N PRO A 7 -13.42 -13.33 20.86
CA PRO A 7 -14.45 -12.34 20.47
C PRO A 7 -13.90 -11.10 19.76
N ALA A 8 -12.64 -10.70 20.00
CA ALA A 8 -12.00 -9.58 19.31
C ALA A 8 -11.74 -9.84 17.81
N ALA A 9 -11.49 -11.09 17.41
CA ALA A 9 -11.33 -11.44 16.00
C ALA A 9 -12.66 -11.30 15.23
N SER A 10 -13.78 -11.60 15.90
CA SER A 10 -15.12 -11.45 15.33
C SER A 10 -15.50 -9.99 15.04
N LYS A 11 -15.05 -9.03 15.86
CA LYS A 11 -15.39 -7.60 15.68
C LYS A 11 -14.87 -7.01 14.36
N TYR A 12 -13.67 -7.41 13.94
CA TYR A 12 -12.97 -6.82 12.79
C TYR A 12 -12.92 -7.76 11.57
N ALA A 13 -13.37 -9.01 11.70
CA ALA A 13 -13.52 -9.90 10.55
C ALA A 13 -14.55 -9.33 9.56
N GLY A 14 -14.22 -9.40 8.27
CA GLY A 14 -14.96 -8.79 7.16
C GLY A 14 -14.65 -7.32 6.93
N LEU A 15 -13.92 -6.64 7.82
CA LEU A 15 -13.57 -5.23 7.64
C LEU A 15 -12.54 -5.06 6.54
N ARG A 16 -12.83 -4.17 5.58
CA ARG A 16 -11.85 -3.69 4.61
C ARG A 16 -10.94 -2.66 5.28
N ILE A 17 -9.63 -2.83 5.11
CA ILE A 17 -8.61 -1.87 5.53
C ILE A 17 -7.78 -1.47 4.33
N HIS A 18 -7.13 -0.31 4.43
CA HIS A 18 -6.14 0.16 3.47
C HIS A 18 -4.81 0.48 4.15
N PHE A 19 -3.71 0.31 3.43
CA PHE A 19 -2.36 0.47 3.98
C PHE A 19 -1.80 1.86 3.67
N LYS A 20 -1.31 2.57 4.70
CA LYS A 20 -0.73 3.92 4.54
C LYS A 20 0.79 3.92 4.32
N ARG A 21 1.40 2.74 4.40
CA ARG A 21 2.81 2.44 4.14
C ARG A 21 2.96 0.96 3.77
N ALA A 22 4.15 0.55 3.33
CA ALA A 22 4.46 -0.85 3.11
C ALA A 22 4.43 -1.64 4.44
N ILE A 23 3.68 -2.74 4.48
CA ILE A 23 3.59 -3.64 5.64
C ILE A 23 3.51 -5.10 5.16
N THR A 24 4.27 -5.98 5.78
CA THR A 24 4.14 -7.43 5.59
C THR A 24 3.02 -7.96 6.47
N VAL A 25 2.08 -8.70 5.88
CA VAL A 25 0.93 -9.29 6.57
C VAL A 25 0.96 -10.80 6.39
N ASN A 26 0.80 -11.54 7.48
CA ASN A 26 0.57 -12.98 7.43
C ASN A 26 -0.89 -13.24 7.07
N LEU A 27 -1.13 -14.00 6.01
CA LEU A 27 -2.48 -14.20 5.46
C LEU A 27 -3.26 -15.33 6.15
N GLY A 28 -2.62 -16.06 7.06
CA GLY A 28 -3.26 -17.14 7.81
C GLY A 28 -2.28 -17.82 8.77
N THR A 29 -2.80 -18.77 9.55
CA THR A 29 -2.09 -19.45 10.64
C THR A 29 -1.57 -20.83 10.24
N THR A 30 -1.90 -21.32 9.05
CA THR A 30 -1.50 -22.66 8.59
C THR A 30 -0.11 -22.66 7.97
N LEU A 31 0.55 -23.82 7.94
CA LEU A 31 1.87 -24.00 7.30
C LEU A 31 1.92 -23.62 5.82
N ALA A 32 0.77 -23.60 5.13
CA ALA A 32 0.65 -23.17 3.74
C ALA A 32 0.25 -21.69 3.60
N SER A 33 -0.01 -20.98 4.71
CA SER A 33 -0.37 -19.57 4.69
C SER A 33 0.87 -18.72 4.40
N GLY A 34 0.83 -17.97 3.30
CA GLY A 34 1.91 -17.05 2.92
C GLY A 34 1.89 -15.74 3.70
N SER A 35 3.02 -15.04 3.65
CA SER A 35 3.08 -13.61 3.98
C SER A 35 3.10 -12.80 2.68
N GLU A 36 2.38 -11.69 2.65
CA GLU A 36 2.37 -10.78 1.51
C GLU A 36 2.76 -9.37 1.95
N VAL A 37 3.48 -8.65 1.09
CA VAL A 37 3.84 -7.25 1.33
C VAL A 37 2.79 -6.36 0.68
N PHE A 38 1.99 -5.70 1.50
CA PHE A 38 1.01 -4.72 1.06
C PHE A 38 1.67 -3.34 1.02
N GLN A 39 1.64 -2.72 -0.15
CA GLN A 39 2.14 -1.36 -0.38
C GLN A 39 1.11 -0.31 0.03
N ARG A 40 1.56 0.95 0.08
CA ARG A 40 0.65 2.08 0.32
C ARG A 40 -0.44 2.14 -0.75
N GLY A 41 -1.68 2.29 -0.32
CA GLY A 41 -2.85 2.27 -1.20
C GLY A 41 -3.37 0.89 -1.56
N ASN A 42 -2.67 -0.19 -1.17
CA ASN A 42 -3.29 -1.50 -1.21
C ASN A 42 -4.37 -1.62 -0.14
N GLU A 43 -5.24 -2.58 -0.34
CA GLU A 43 -6.38 -2.83 0.51
C GLU A 43 -6.50 -4.33 0.78
N LEU A 44 -7.02 -4.67 1.95
CA LEU A 44 -7.20 -6.04 2.40
C LEU A 44 -8.53 -6.17 3.14
N THR A 45 -9.26 -7.24 2.86
CA THR A 45 -10.41 -7.64 3.69
C THR A 45 -9.89 -8.54 4.80
N LEU A 46 -10.05 -8.09 6.05
CA LEU A 46 -9.60 -8.85 7.21
C LEU A 46 -10.45 -10.10 7.39
N THR A 47 -9.83 -11.27 7.45
CA THR A 47 -10.49 -12.51 7.87
C THR A 47 -10.14 -12.81 9.33
N ALA A 48 -10.90 -13.70 9.97
CA ALA A 48 -10.56 -14.18 11.31
C ALA A 48 -9.15 -14.81 11.36
N ASP A 49 -8.77 -15.52 10.29
CA ASP A 49 -7.45 -16.16 10.17
C ASP A 49 -6.32 -15.15 10.05
N ILE A 50 -6.49 -14.07 9.28
CA ILE A 50 -5.50 -12.98 9.18
C ILE A 50 -5.31 -12.32 10.56
N ILE A 51 -6.41 -12.06 11.26
CA ILE A 51 -6.35 -11.46 12.59
C ILE A 51 -5.65 -12.41 13.57
N ALA A 52 -5.95 -13.71 13.52
CA ALA A 52 -5.28 -14.71 14.34
C ALA A 52 -3.78 -14.82 14.02
N ALA A 53 -3.41 -14.78 12.73
CA ALA A 53 -2.03 -14.85 12.26
C ALA A 53 -1.18 -13.62 12.59
N SER A 54 -1.84 -12.50 12.91
CA SER A 54 -1.19 -11.25 13.32
C SER A 54 -0.88 -11.16 14.82
N ARG A 55 -1.19 -12.19 15.60
CA ARG A 55 -0.93 -12.22 17.04
C ARG A 55 0.52 -12.51 17.36
N ASP A 56 1.03 -11.84 18.38
CA ASP A 56 2.33 -12.14 18.95
C ASP A 56 2.26 -13.26 20.02
N ARG A 57 3.40 -13.55 20.64
CA ARG A 57 3.51 -14.57 21.71
C ARG A 57 2.67 -14.30 22.96
N ASN A 58 2.22 -13.06 23.17
CA ASN A 58 1.36 -12.66 24.28
C ASN A 58 -0.13 -12.74 23.88
N GLY A 59 -0.43 -13.06 22.62
CA GLY A 59 -1.78 -13.10 22.08
C GLY A 59 -2.27 -11.76 21.52
N ASP A 60 -1.43 -10.72 21.52
CA ASP A 60 -1.82 -9.39 21.06
C ASP A 60 -1.69 -9.28 19.54
N SER A 61 -2.78 -8.91 18.86
CA SER A 61 -2.78 -8.66 17.42
C SER A 61 -2.30 -7.24 17.14
N TRP A 62 -1.23 -7.11 16.34
CA TRP A 62 -0.76 -5.80 15.92
C TRP A 62 -1.81 -5.07 15.05
N ILE A 63 -2.61 -5.81 14.27
CA ILE A 63 -3.68 -5.25 13.43
C ILE A 63 -4.75 -4.62 14.33
N ILE A 64 -5.21 -5.35 15.35
CA ILE A 64 -6.20 -4.83 16.31
C ILE A 64 -5.66 -3.58 16.99
N ARG A 65 -4.41 -3.61 17.46
CA ARG A 65 -3.77 -2.45 18.08
C ARG A 65 -3.72 -1.24 17.15
N GLU A 66 -3.46 -1.44 15.86
CA GLU A 66 -3.46 -0.36 14.87
C GLU A 66 -4.88 0.17 14.57
N LEU A 67 -5.90 -0.69 14.59
CA LEU A 67 -7.30 -0.27 14.43
C LEU A 67 -7.80 0.52 15.65
N ASP A 68 -7.40 0.11 16.85
CA ASP A 68 -7.80 0.75 18.11
C ASP A 68 -7.12 2.11 18.32
N LYS A 69 -5.95 2.35 17.70
CA LYS A 69 -5.29 3.67 17.68
C LYS A 69 -6.10 4.76 16.95
N GLY A 70 -7.06 4.38 16.11
CA GLY A 70 -7.80 5.32 15.26
C GLY A 70 -7.00 5.84 14.06
N ALA A 71 -7.70 6.53 13.15
CA ALA A 71 -7.22 6.77 11.80
C ALA A 71 -5.96 7.67 11.69
N GLN A 72 -5.74 8.62 12.60
CA GLN A 72 -4.64 9.60 12.41
C GLN A 72 -3.25 9.04 12.74
N SER A 73 -3.13 8.20 13.77
CA SER A 73 -1.86 7.62 14.22
C SER A 73 -1.59 6.21 13.70
N SER A 74 -2.56 5.61 13.03
CA SER A 74 -2.46 4.25 12.51
C SER A 74 -1.75 4.19 11.16
N THR A 75 -1.03 3.10 10.95
CA THR A 75 -0.35 2.74 9.71
C THR A 75 -1.29 2.09 8.70
N ILE A 76 -2.51 1.78 9.12
CA ILE A 76 -3.64 1.35 8.31
C ILE A 76 -4.81 2.33 8.50
N GLY A 77 -5.76 2.32 7.58
CA GLY A 77 -7.05 2.97 7.76
C GLY A 77 -8.19 2.00 7.47
N THR A 78 -9.39 2.34 7.93
CA THR A 78 -10.59 1.56 7.69
C THR A 78 -11.26 1.99 6.38
N GLY A 79 -11.91 1.03 5.70
CA GLY A 79 -12.56 1.26 4.43
C GLY A 79 -11.61 1.32 3.23
N PRO A 80 -12.12 1.68 2.04
CA PRO A 80 -11.31 1.82 0.84
C PRO A 80 -10.29 2.96 0.99
N TRP A 81 -9.25 2.91 0.16
CA TRP A 81 -8.30 3.98 0.02
C TRP A 81 -9.00 5.25 -0.49
N PRO A 82 -8.74 6.44 0.10
CA PRO A 82 -9.39 7.68 -0.35
C PRO A 82 -9.08 7.99 -1.81
N GLU A 83 -10.12 8.30 -2.60
CA GLU A 83 -10.01 8.55 -4.05
C GLU A 83 -9.20 9.82 -4.37
N ASP A 84 -9.21 10.78 -3.46
CA ASP A 84 -8.50 12.07 -3.55
C ASP A 84 -7.01 11.97 -3.17
N VAL A 85 -6.57 10.83 -2.64
CA VAL A 85 -5.21 10.62 -2.19
C VAL A 85 -4.48 9.70 -3.16
N LEU A 86 -3.39 10.19 -3.76
CA LEU A 86 -2.51 9.32 -4.56
C LEU A 86 -1.90 8.22 -3.67
N PRO A 87 -1.78 6.97 -4.13
CA PRO A 87 -1.26 5.86 -3.32
C PRO A 87 0.26 5.88 -3.15
N TRP A 88 0.97 6.70 -3.92
CA TRP A 88 2.41 6.96 -3.76
C TRP A 88 2.67 8.38 -3.21
N ARG A 89 3.89 8.61 -2.70
CA ARG A 89 4.37 9.95 -2.34
C ARG A 89 5.19 10.51 -3.49
N VAL A 90 4.94 11.77 -3.87
CA VAL A 90 5.72 12.41 -4.95
C VAL A 90 7.21 12.34 -4.64
N GLY A 91 7.99 11.88 -5.61
CA GLY A 91 9.44 11.69 -5.49
C GLY A 91 9.89 10.38 -4.83
N SER A 92 8.98 9.51 -4.37
CA SER A 92 9.35 8.16 -3.91
C SER A 92 9.68 7.22 -5.09
N ALA A 93 10.33 6.09 -4.79
CA ALA A 93 10.55 5.03 -5.77
C ALA A 93 9.21 4.54 -6.38
N ASP A 94 8.20 4.29 -5.55
CA ASP A 94 6.86 3.89 -6.03
C ASP A 94 6.23 4.93 -6.96
N TRP A 95 6.43 6.23 -6.71
CA TRP A 95 5.96 7.29 -7.60
C TRP A 95 6.70 7.24 -8.94
N ALA A 96 8.01 7.02 -8.92
CA ALA A 96 8.82 6.90 -10.14
C ALA A 96 8.39 5.69 -10.98
N ASP A 97 8.18 4.54 -10.33
CA ASP A 97 7.73 3.30 -10.98
C ASP A 97 6.31 3.43 -11.53
N ALA A 98 5.38 4.01 -10.75
CA ALA A 98 4.01 4.24 -11.20
C ALA A 98 3.96 5.21 -12.39
N ARG A 99 4.79 6.26 -12.36
CA ARG A 99 4.93 7.22 -13.46
C ARG A 99 5.50 6.54 -14.71
N GLU A 100 6.52 5.70 -14.56
CA GLU A 100 7.14 5.01 -15.68
C GLU A 100 6.20 3.99 -16.32
N LYS A 101 5.47 3.20 -15.51
CA LYS A 101 4.40 2.32 -16.00
C LYS A 101 3.35 3.12 -16.77
N ALA A 102 2.87 4.24 -16.23
CA ALA A 102 1.89 5.07 -16.91
C ALA A 102 2.42 5.66 -18.23
N ARG A 103 3.71 6.00 -18.29
CA ARG A 103 4.39 6.43 -19.52
C ARG A 103 4.45 5.30 -20.55
N ILE A 104 4.79 4.08 -20.14
CA ILE A 104 4.81 2.90 -21.01
C ILE A 104 3.41 2.60 -21.55
N GLU A 105 2.37 2.64 -20.71
CA GLU A 105 0.98 2.48 -21.16
C GLU A 105 0.55 3.57 -22.15
N ALA A 106 0.96 4.83 -21.91
CA ALA A 106 0.67 5.93 -22.83
C ALA A 106 1.23 5.69 -24.25
N HIS A 107 2.37 4.99 -24.36
CA HIS A 107 2.96 4.64 -25.65
C HIS A 107 2.28 3.45 -26.36
N LYS A 108 1.32 2.77 -25.72
CA LYS A 108 0.55 1.70 -26.37
C LYS A 108 -0.62 2.20 -27.20
N HIS A 109 -0.93 3.50 -27.15
CA HIS A 109 -1.98 4.09 -27.99
C HIS A 109 -1.62 4.02 -29.48
N PRO A 110 -2.59 3.77 -30.38
CA PRO A 110 -2.33 3.50 -31.78
C PRO A 110 -1.91 4.73 -32.59
N THR A 111 -2.30 5.94 -32.18
CA THR A 111 -1.98 7.17 -32.92
C THR A 111 -1.07 8.11 -32.13
N GLU A 112 -0.26 8.90 -32.84
CA GLU A 112 0.65 9.88 -32.22
C GLU A 112 -0.11 10.94 -31.41
N ALA A 113 -1.29 11.36 -31.89
CA ALA A 113 -2.14 12.32 -31.17
C ALA A 113 -2.62 11.78 -29.82
N GLU A 114 -3.07 10.52 -29.77
CA GLU A 114 -3.49 9.88 -28.52
C GLU A 114 -2.31 9.65 -27.58
N VAL A 115 -1.14 9.27 -28.10
CA VAL A 115 0.09 9.15 -27.29
C VAL A 115 0.45 10.51 -26.67
N ALA A 116 0.41 11.60 -27.44
CA ALA A 116 0.71 12.94 -26.94
C ALA A 116 -0.28 13.37 -25.84
N GLU A 117 -1.58 13.11 -26.02
CA GLU A 117 -2.60 13.40 -25.02
C GLU A 117 -2.41 12.56 -23.74
N ALA A 118 -2.14 11.26 -23.89
CA ALA A 118 -1.89 10.36 -22.77
C ALA A 118 -0.64 10.77 -21.98
N LEU A 119 0.45 11.14 -22.66
CA LEU A 119 1.66 11.66 -22.01
C LEU A 119 1.40 13.00 -21.30
N ALA A 120 0.58 13.87 -21.88
CA ALA A 120 0.15 15.11 -21.21
C ALA A 120 -0.67 14.80 -19.94
N ALA A 121 -1.54 13.78 -19.96
CA ALA A 121 -2.27 13.32 -18.78
C ALA A 121 -1.34 12.75 -17.70
N VAL A 122 -0.32 11.95 -18.09
CA VAL A 122 0.72 11.47 -17.17
C VAL A 122 1.46 12.66 -16.53
N ARG A 123 1.85 13.67 -17.32
CA ARG A 123 2.50 14.88 -16.79
C ARG A 123 1.60 15.66 -15.83
N ARG A 124 0.31 15.80 -16.13
CA ARG A 124 -0.67 16.43 -15.22
C ARG A 124 -0.81 15.65 -13.91
N ARG A 125 -0.84 14.32 -13.97
CA ARG A 125 -1.04 13.44 -12.80
C ARG A 125 0.19 13.32 -11.91
N PHE A 126 1.37 13.17 -12.51
CA PHE A 126 2.59 12.86 -11.77
C PHE A 126 3.52 14.07 -11.57
N GLY A 127 3.35 15.13 -12.37
CA GLY A 127 4.25 16.30 -12.36
C GLY A 127 5.46 16.14 -13.29
N PRO A 128 6.39 17.12 -13.27
CA PRO A 128 7.63 17.06 -14.04
C PRO A 128 8.52 15.90 -13.58
N SER A 129 9.36 15.37 -14.49
CA SER A 129 10.39 14.37 -14.12
C SER A 129 11.28 14.93 -13.01
N ALA A 130 11.65 14.10 -12.03
CA ALA A 130 12.70 14.46 -11.10
C ALA A 130 14.01 14.71 -11.90
N PRO A 131 14.82 15.71 -11.53
CA PRO A 131 16.10 15.95 -12.18
C PRO A 131 17.00 14.72 -12.00
N THR A 132 17.49 14.16 -13.10
CA THR A 132 18.36 12.96 -13.11
C THR A 132 19.83 13.29 -12.85
N SER A 133 20.21 14.57 -12.83
CA SER A 133 21.57 15.00 -12.55
C SER A 133 21.76 15.31 -11.07
N ARG A 134 22.67 14.57 -10.41
CA ARG A 134 23.12 14.82 -9.04
C ARG A 134 24.62 15.05 -9.10
N THR A 135 25.05 16.31 -9.21
CA THR A 135 26.48 16.65 -9.20
C THR A 135 27.04 16.34 -7.82
N LEU A 136 27.90 15.31 -7.73
CA LEU A 136 28.68 15.06 -6.52
C LEU A 136 29.73 16.17 -6.40
N ARG A 137 29.58 17.07 -5.43
CA ARG A 137 30.69 17.96 -5.04
C ARG A 137 31.67 17.11 -4.24
N THR A 138 32.80 16.78 -4.84
CA THR A 138 33.97 16.30 -4.10
C THR A 138 34.65 17.51 -3.49
N GLU A 139 34.47 17.73 -2.19
CA GLU A 139 35.32 18.67 -1.45
C GLU A 139 36.66 17.99 -1.23
N ALA A 140 37.70 18.48 -1.91
CA ALA A 140 39.08 18.12 -1.62
C ALA A 140 39.47 18.83 -0.31
N SER A 141 39.85 18.05 0.70
CA SER A 141 40.56 18.53 1.91
C SER A 141 42.04 18.71 1.63
#